data_AF-A0A5J4YZH3-F1
#
_entry.id   AF-A0A5J4YZH3-F1
#
_cell.length_a   1.000
_cell.length_b   1.000
_cell.length_c   1.000
_cell.angle_alpha   90.00
_cell.angle_beta   90.00
_cell.angle_gamma   90.00
#
_symmetry.space_group_name_H-M   'P 1'
#
loop_
_entity.id
_entity.type
_entity.pdbx_description
1 polymer ?
#
loop_
_entity_poly.entity_id
_entity_poly.type
_entity_poly.pdbx_seq_one_letter_code
_entity_poly.pdbx_strand_id
1 'polypeptide(L)'
;METAFVSGFMGKAAVAKFGATAVCDKTARRSSSSNSQVHMVTGAVSSVNMRRFQRVPKVSGFSAKVTKKNVNKALDKADMFFAKSVTMEGKAAAIPYGVYGIQCMEGSAKGMAHEKRAMALSAAFRMNQRSAAEKTGAMYENRRLALILAQNDHQEKQYIKYPKLAAAALMASTEVTRACQRYAVPESIEEEFLAASVDKVNKMRGTTASGVYKSSCVEGNAKGQAEQARVAALAVAFRSAQKSASQFAAERYAQSKYGRDLFSSTHFEEGYANTYPAMAAAKRASSYGY
;
A
#
# COMPACT_ATOMS: atom_id res chain seq x y z
N MET A 1 -14.67 -31.10 -43.21
CA MET A 1 -13.30 -31.04 -43.72
C MET A 1 -12.43 -30.58 -42.56
N GLU A 2 -12.05 -31.51 -41.68
CA GLU A 2 -10.80 -32.31 -41.76
C GLU A 2 -9.58 -31.45 -41.40
N THR A 3 -9.19 -31.44 -40.13
CA THR A 3 -8.17 -32.28 -39.44
C THR A 3 -6.76 -31.68 -39.52
N ALA A 4 -6.14 -31.44 -38.35
CA ALA A 4 -4.86 -32.06 -38.01
C ALA A 4 -4.52 -31.82 -36.53
N PHE A 5 -4.52 -32.93 -35.81
CA PHE A 5 -4.09 -33.17 -34.45
C PHE A 5 -2.72 -33.86 -34.56
N VAL A 6 -1.66 -33.37 -33.89
CA VAL A 6 -0.46 -34.18 -33.64
C VAL A 6 0.07 -33.89 -32.23
N SER A 7 0.21 -35.00 -31.52
CA SER A 7 0.62 -35.23 -30.16
C SER A 7 2.14 -35.25 -29.95
N GLY A 8 2.57 -34.81 -28.76
CA GLY A 8 3.39 -35.64 -27.85
C GLY A 8 4.92 -35.56 -27.96
N PHE A 9 5.57 -35.20 -26.84
CA PHE A 9 6.58 -36.07 -26.22
C PHE A 9 6.82 -35.72 -24.75
N MET A 10 7.19 -36.74 -23.98
CA MET A 10 7.14 -36.86 -22.52
C MET A 10 8.41 -36.40 -21.79
N GLY A 11 8.23 -35.94 -20.55
CA GLY A 11 8.90 -36.54 -19.38
C GLY A 11 10.21 -35.91 -18.89
N LYS A 12 10.20 -35.36 -17.66
CA LYS A 12 10.70 -36.03 -16.44
C LYS A 12 10.73 -35.05 -15.26
N ALA A 13 9.98 -35.39 -14.22
CA ALA A 13 10.08 -34.82 -12.88
C ALA A 13 11.21 -35.52 -12.11
N ALA A 14 11.98 -34.76 -11.32
CA ALA A 14 12.88 -35.31 -10.32
C ALA A 14 12.57 -34.68 -8.95
N VAL A 15 11.98 -35.51 -8.10
CA VAL A 15 11.77 -35.33 -6.67
C VAL A 15 13.04 -35.82 -5.96
N ALA A 16 13.57 -35.06 -5.00
CA ALA A 16 14.60 -35.55 -4.07
C ALA A 16 14.08 -35.49 -2.63
N LYS A 17 13.94 -36.67 -2.02
CA LYS A 17 13.63 -36.93 -0.61
C LYS A 17 14.93 -37.19 0.16
N PHE A 18 14.92 -36.73 1.42
CA PHE A 18 15.54 -37.26 2.65
C PHE A 18 16.67 -38.31 2.58
N GLY A 19 17.73 -38.04 3.36
CA GLY A 19 18.67 -39.05 3.84
C GLY A 19 19.41 -38.57 5.09
N ALA A 20 18.93 -38.97 6.27
CA ALA A 20 19.64 -38.89 7.53
C ALA A 20 20.54 -40.13 7.69
N THR A 21 21.78 -39.96 8.13
CA THR A 21 22.56 -41.04 8.77
C THR A 21 23.38 -40.47 9.91
N ALA A 22 23.12 -41.01 11.10
CA ALA A 22 23.99 -40.91 12.26
C ALA A 22 24.98 -42.07 12.20
N VAL A 23 26.26 -41.81 12.46
CA VAL A 23 27.21 -42.85 12.87
C VAL A 23 27.89 -42.38 14.15
N CYS A 24 27.60 -43.15 15.18
CA CYS A 24 28.19 -43.16 16.50
C CYS A 24 29.51 -43.93 16.40
N ASP A 25 30.61 -43.40 16.93
CA ASP A 25 31.68 -44.31 17.34
C ASP A 25 32.33 -43.91 18.66
N LYS A 26 32.39 -44.91 19.53
CA LYS A 26 32.86 -44.88 20.90
C LYS A 26 34.28 -45.41 20.91
N THR A 27 35.23 -44.63 21.39
CA THR A 27 36.39 -45.20 22.10
C THR A 27 36.65 -44.41 23.36
N ALA A 28 36.34 -45.05 24.48
CA ALA A 28 36.66 -44.60 25.82
C ALA A 28 38.09 -45.04 26.18
N ARG A 29 38.86 -44.16 26.82
CA ARG A 29 39.80 -44.55 27.87
C ARG A 29 39.76 -43.54 29.01
N ARG A 30 39.43 -44.07 30.20
CA ARG A 30 39.51 -43.43 31.52
C ARG A 30 40.99 -43.37 31.96
N SER A 31 41.39 -42.27 32.59
CA SER A 31 42.27 -42.31 33.76
C SER A 31 41.96 -41.13 34.69
N SER A 32 42.15 -41.38 35.98
CA SER A 32 41.57 -40.73 37.14
C SER A 32 42.36 -39.55 37.71
N SER A 33 41.65 -38.81 38.59
CA SER A 33 42.11 -38.08 39.78
C SER A 33 43.02 -36.85 39.62
N SER A 34 42.52 -35.67 39.99
CA SER A 34 42.69 -35.12 41.34
C SER A 34 42.12 -33.70 41.47
N ASN A 35 41.76 -33.36 42.70
CA ASN A 35 41.18 -32.10 43.17
C ASN A 35 41.85 -30.82 42.66
N SER A 36 41.03 -29.85 42.25
CA SER A 36 41.18 -28.46 42.70
C SER A 36 39.89 -27.69 42.41
N GLN A 37 39.18 -27.32 43.48
CA GLN A 37 38.17 -26.27 43.42
C GLN A 37 38.88 -24.97 43.01
N VAL A 38 38.49 -24.40 41.88
CA VAL A 38 38.76 -22.99 41.58
C VAL A 38 37.40 -22.33 41.38
N HIS A 39 37.01 -21.54 42.39
CA HIS A 39 35.99 -20.52 42.28
C HIS A 39 36.36 -19.58 41.10
N MET A 40 35.69 -19.72 39.97
CA MET A 40 35.68 -18.69 38.93
C MET A 40 34.44 -17.84 39.13
N VAL A 41 34.65 -16.71 39.83
CA VAL A 41 33.73 -15.58 39.88
C VAL A 41 33.48 -15.11 38.44
N THR A 42 32.26 -15.33 37.92
CA THR A 42 31.81 -14.73 36.66
C THR A 42 31.52 -13.25 36.90
N GLY A 43 32.59 -12.46 36.96
CA GLY A 43 32.50 -11.00 36.90
C GLY A 43 31.96 -10.58 35.55
N ALA A 44 30.72 -10.07 35.54
CA ALA A 44 30.12 -9.41 34.38
C ALA A 44 30.88 -8.11 34.09
N VAL A 45 31.96 -8.20 33.31
CA VAL A 45 32.65 -7.01 32.80
C VAL A 45 31.84 -6.47 31.62
N SER A 46 31.09 -5.41 31.88
CA SER A 46 30.45 -4.58 30.85
C SER A 46 31.48 -4.21 29.79
N SER A 47 31.26 -4.64 28.55
CA SER A 47 32.15 -4.32 27.44
C SER A 47 32.09 -2.81 27.18
N VAL A 48 33.19 -2.13 27.52
CA VAL A 48 33.42 -0.72 27.19
C VAL A 48 33.66 -0.64 25.69
N ASN A 49 32.58 -0.44 24.93
CA ASN A 49 32.66 -0.18 23.50
C ASN A 49 33.36 1.17 23.25
N MET A 50 34.64 1.10 22.90
CA MET A 50 35.41 2.26 22.45
C MET A 50 34.77 2.88 21.20
N ARG A 51 34.52 4.19 21.29
CA ARG A 51 33.97 5.05 20.24
C ARG A 51 34.89 5.07 19.02
N ARG A 52 34.45 4.50 17.90
CA ARG A 52 34.99 4.82 16.56
C ARG A 52 33.94 5.57 15.73
N PHE A 53 34.32 6.79 15.34
CA PHE A 53 33.87 7.60 14.21
C PHE A 53 32.60 7.12 13.47
N GLN A 54 31.43 7.58 13.92
CA GLN A 54 30.22 7.59 13.09
C GLN A 54 29.78 9.05 12.90
N ARG A 55 29.56 9.42 11.63
CA ARG A 55 29.08 10.73 11.17
C ARG A 55 28.06 11.31 12.16
N VAL A 56 28.37 12.47 12.72
CA VAL A 56 27.49 13.19 13.65
C VAL A 56 26.17 13.48 12.93
N PRO A 57 25.03 12.88 13.34
CA PRO A 57 23.74 13.34 12.84
C PRO A 57 23.55 14.78 13.33
N LYS A 58 23.17 15.73 12.45
CA LYS A 58 22.87 17.11 12.85
C LYS A 58 21.88 17.08 14.02
N VAL A 59 22.35 17.40 15.21
CA VAL A 59 21.53 17.69 16.39
C VAL A 59 21.70 19.17 16.65
N SER A 60 20.69 19.97 16.33
CA SER A 60 20.64 21.35 16.80
C SER A 60 20.31 21.32 18.29
N GLY A 61 21.33 21.33 19.14
CA GLY A 61 21.20 21.37 20.60
C GLY A 61 22.29 20.59 21.32
N PHE A 62 23.01 21.28 22.20
CA PHE A 62 24.02 20.72 23.10
C PHE A 62 23.32 19.75 24.08
N SER A 63 23.64 18.46 24.02
CA SER A 63 23.08 17.40 24.86
C SER A 63 21.65 16.92 24.52
N ALA A 64 21.56 15.97 23.58
CA ALA A 64 20.43 15.05 23.52
C ALA A 64 20.95 13.62 23.59
N LYS A 65 20.94 13.01 24.79
CA LYS A 65 21.21 11.57 24.96
C LYS A 65 20.15 10.77 24.20
N VAL A 66 20.58 10.01 23.19
CA VAL A 66 19.73 9.16 22.35
C VAL A 66 19.75 7.73 22.88
N THR A 67 18.69 7.29 23.58
CA THR A 67 18.62 5.89 24.08
C THR A 67 17.32 5.14 23.80
N LYS A 68 16.40 5.66 22.97
CA LYS A 68 15.27 4.87 22.40
C LYS A 68 15.08 5.01 20.87
N LYS A 69 15.94 5.77 20.18
CA LYS A 69 15.73 6.10 18.75
C LYS A 69 15.99 4.94 17.78
N ASN A 70 16.67 3.86 18.17
CA ASN A 70 17.06 2.81 17.21
C ASN A 70 15.90 1.87 16.85
N VAL A 71 15.09 1.45 17.83
CA VAL A 71 13.94 0.56 17.58
C VAL A 71 12.85 1.27 16.78
N ASN A 72 12.49 2.51 17.14
CA ASN A 72 11.48 3.27 16.39
C ASN A 72 11.92 3.55 14.94
N LYS A 73 13.22 3.81 14.70
CA LYS A 73 13.76 3.92 13.34
C LYS A 73 13.71 2.60 12.58
N ALA A 74 13.98 1.48 13.25
CA ALA A 74 13.89 0.16 12.62
C ALA A 74 12.44 -0.18 12.25
N LEU A 75 11.49 0.10 13.14
CA LEU A 75 10.05 -0.08 12.90
C LEU A 75 9.56 0.81 11.75
N ASP A 76 9.97 2.08 11.70
CA ASP A 76 9.58 2.98 10.61
C ASP A 76 10.14 2.52 9.25
N LYS A 77 11.39 2.02 9.24
CA LYS A 77 11.98 1.41 8.03
C LYS A 77 11.24 0.14 7.61
N ALA A 78 10.86 -0.70 8.57
CA ALA A 78 10.08 -1.90 8.31
C ALA A 78 8.69 -1.55 7.75
N ASP A 79 8.00 -0.57 8.33
CA ASP A 79 6.70 -0.08 7.86
C ASP A 79 6.78 0.44 6.42
N MET A 80 7.81 1.23 6.10
CA MET A 80 8.08 1.70 4.74
C MET A 80 8.38 0.55 3.77
N PHE A 81 9.07 -0.50 4.23
CA PHE A 81 9.35 -1.68 3.43
C PHE A 81 8.07 -2.47 3.14
N PHE A 82 7.25 -2.74 4.15
CA PHE A 82 5.99 -3.46 3.99
C PHE A 82 4.97 -2.69 3.15
N ALA A 83 4.87 -1.36 3.34
CA ALA A 83 4.04 -0.53 2.50
C ALA A 83 4.45 -0.62 1.02
N LYS A 84 5.76 -0.62 0.74
CA LYS A 84 6.27 -0.81 -0.62
C LYS A 84 5.99 -2.21 -1.15
N SER A 85 6.22 -3.28 -0.37
CA SER A 85 6.02 -4.65 -0.82
C SER A 85 4.58 -4.90 -1.24
N VAL A 86 3.59 -4.49 -0.43
CA VAL A 86 2.17 -4.64 -0.77
C VAL A 86 1.80 -3.86 -2.04
N THR A 87 2.34 -2.65 -2.23
CA THR A 87 2.10 -1.92 -3.49
C THR A 87 2.78 -2.56 -4.71
N MET A 88 3.93 -3.23 -4.53
CA MET A 88 4.58 -3.97 -5.61
C MET A 88 3.79 -5.23 -5.98
N GLU A 89 3.29 -5.96 -4.99
CA GLU A 89 2.39 -7.09 -5.20
C GLU A 89 1.11 -6.67 -5.95
N GLY A 90 0.51 -5.54 -5.56
CA GLY A 90 -0.64 -5.00 -6.28
C GLY A 90 -0.32 -4.59 -7.72
N LYS A 91 0.86 -4.02 -7.98
CA LYS A 91 1.32 -3.74 -9.35
C LYS A 91 1.55 -5.00 -10.18
N ALA A 92 2.06 -6.07 -9.57
CA ALA A 92 2.21 -7.36 -10.23
C ALA A 92 0.84 -7.95 -10.58
N ALA A 93 -0.16 -7.82 -9.70
CA ALA A 93 -1.53 -8.24 -9.99
C ALA A 93 -2.19 -7.48 -11.16
N ALA A 94 -1.78 -6.23 -11.41
CA ALA A 94 -2.26 -5.46 -12.56
C ALA A 94 -1.67 -5.92 -13.91
N ILE A 95 -0.58 -6.71 -13.91
CA ILE A 95 0.14 -7.16 -15.11
C ILE A 95 0.36 -8.69 -15.05
N PRO A 96 -0.72 -9.50 -15.13
CA PRO A 96 -0.62 -10.96 -14.95
C PRO A 96 0.17 -11.65 -16.06
N TYR A 97 0.23 -11.07 -17.26
CA TYR A 97 0.87 -11.67 -18.44
C TYR A 97 2.23 -11.06 -18.79
N GLY A 98 2.79 -10.20 -17.93
CA GLY A 98 4.07 -9.53 -18.18
C GLY A 98 4.02 -8.37 -19.19
N VAL A 99 2.87 -8.11 -19.83
CA VAL A 99 2.67 -6.98 -20.76
C VAL A 99 1.90 -5.87 -20.06
N TYR A 100 2.44 -4.64 -20.08
CA TYR A 100 1.79 -3.47 -19.49
C TYR A 100 0.46 -3.15 -20.18
N GLY A 101 -0.62 -3.18 -19.42
CA GLY A 101 -1.94 -2.74 -19.88
C GLY A 101 -2.12 -1.22 -19.81
N ILE A 102 -3.25 -0.73 -20.35
CA ILE A 102 -3.62 0.70 -20.37
C ILE A 102 -3.73 1.33 -18.96
N GLN A 103 -3.95 0.52 -17.93
CA GLN A 103 -3.96 0.93 -16.53
C GLN A 103 -2.60 1.50 -16.08
N CYS A 104 -1.51 0.94 -16.58
CA CYS A 104 -0.15 1.33 -16.20
C CYS A 104 0.41 2.49 -17.06
N MET A 105 -0.40 3.08 -17.94
CA MET A 105 0.03 4.20 -18.78
C MET A 105 0.12 5.49 -17.96
N GLU A 106 1.36 5.91 -17.66
CA GLU A 106 1.64 7.07 -16.81
C GLU A 106 1.50 8.42 -17.54
N GLY A 107 1.70 8.46 -18.87
CA GLY A 107 1.58 9.68 -19.67
C GLY A 107 1.24 9.36 -21.13
N SER A 108 0.42 10.21 -21.76
CA SER A 108 0.00 10.09 -23.16
C SER A 108 0.92 10.81 -24.14
N ALA A 109 1.64 11.84 -23.67
CA ALA A 109 2.58 12.61 -24.48
C ALA A 109 4.00 12.53 -23.91
N LYS A 110 5.00 12.78 -24.77
CA LYS A 110 6.42 12.88 -24.35
C LYS A 110 6.54 13.99 -23.29
N GLY A 111 7.30 13.72 -22.23
CA GLY A 111 7.50 14.66 -21.11
C GLY A 111 6.51 14.51 -19.94
N MET A 112 5.26 14.06 -20.19
CA MET A 112 4.22 13.95 -19.15
C MET A 112 4.60 13.01 -18.00
N ALA A 113 5.38 11.95 -18.27
CA ALA A 113 5.85 11.02 -17.25
C ALA A 113 6.75 11.70 -16.20
N HIS A 114 7.63 12.62 -16.62
CA HIS A 114 8.48 13.37 -15.70
C HIS A 114 7.68 14.35 -14.85
N GLU A 115 6.68 15.00 -15.44
CA GLU A 115 5.77 15.91 -14.73
C GLU A 115 4.92 15.15 -13.71
N LYS A 116 4.41 13.97 -14.08
CA LYS A 116 3.70 13.07 -13.15
C LYS A 116 4.57 12.67 -11.97
N ARG A 117 5.85 12.37 -12.20
CA ARG A 117 6.81 12.10 -11.12
C ARG A 117 6.97 13.31 -10.18
N ALA A 118 7.12 14.53 -10.73
CA ALA A 118 7.25 15.74 -9.94
C ALA A 118 6.00 15.99 -9.07
N MET A 119 4.81 15.81 -9.64
CA MET A 119 3.54 15.92 -8.90
C MET A 119 3.40 14.84 -7.83
N ALA A 120 3.76 13.59 -8.12
CA ALA A 120 3.70 12.49 -7.15
C ALA A 120 4.63 12.72 -5.94
N LEU A 121 5.87 13.17 -6.19
CA LEU A 121 6.80 13.52 -5.11
C LEU A 121 6.31 14.71 -4.29
N SER A 122 5.74 15.71 -4.95
CA SER A 122 5.17 16.87 -4.27
C SER A 122 3.94 16.51 -3.45
N ALA A 123 3.08 15.61 -3.93
CA ALA A 123 1.96 15.09 -3.17
C ALA A 123 2.45 14.35 -1.91
N ALA A 124 3.46 13.48 -2.03
CA ALA A 124 4.07 12.82 -0.88
C ALA A 124 4.66 13.82 0.13
N PHE A 125 5.28 14.91 -0.35
CA PHE A 125 5.76 15.98 0.50
C PHE A 125 4.60 16.69 1.26
N ARG A 126 3.50 17.01 0.58
CA ARG A 126 2.31 17.63 1.20
C ARG A 126 1.67 16.71 2.26
N MET A 127 1.63 15.40 2.00
CA MET A 127 1.17 14.41 3.00
C MET A 127 2.02 14.45 4.28
N ASN A 128 3.33 14.68 4.15
CA ASN A 128 4.24 14.81 5.29
C ASN A 128 4.10 16.16 6.02
N GLN A 129 3.58 17.19 5.36
CA GLN A 129 3.35 18.52 5.95
C GLN A 129 2.02 18.66 6.70
N ARG A 130 1.16 17.63 6.68
CA ARG A 130 -0.10 17.61 7.42
C ARG A 130 0.11 17.88 8.92
N SER A 131 -0.92 18.47 9.53
CA SER A 131 -0.94 18.72 10.98
C SER A 131 -0.87 17.41 11.77
N ALA A 132 -0.50 17.49 13.05
CA ALA A 132 -0.44 16.31 13.91
C ALA A 132 -1.81 15.62 14.02
N ALA A 133 -2.89 16.39 14.16
CA ALA A 133 -4.26 15.88 14.24
C ALA A 133 -4.70 15.17 12.94
N GLU A 134 -4.35 15.70 11.77
CA GLU A 134 -4.65 15.04 10.49
C GLU A 134 -3.86 13.73 10.32
N LYS A 135 -2.62 13.68 10.79
CA LYS A 135 -1.79 12.47 10.74
C LYS A 135 -2.34 11.37 11.66
N THR A 136 -2.75 11.71 12.88
CA THR A 136 -3.36 10.75 13.81
C THR A 136 -4.73 10.32 13.31
N GLY A 137 -5.57 11.24 12.85
CA GLY A 137 -6.87 10.92 12.24
C GLY A 137 -6.72 9.98 11.05
N ALA A 138 -5.80 10.26 10.13
CA ALA A 138 -5.51 9.37 9.00
C ALA A 138 -5.00 8.00 9.44
N MET A 139 -4.18 7.93 10.49
CA MET A 139 -3.68 6.66 11.03
C MET A 139 -4.82 5.77 11.54
N TYR A 140 -5.76 6.32 12.33
CA TYR A 140 -6.88 5.55 12.87
C TYR A 140 -7.91 5.19 11.80
N GLU A 141 -8.25 6.11 10.90
CA GLU A 141 -9.20 5.85 9.82
C GLU A 141 -8.69 4.82 8.82
N ASN A 142 -7.42 4.94 8.41
CA ASN A 142 -6.81 3.94 7.53
C ASN A 142 -6.71 2.58 8.22
N ARG A 143 -6.43 2.53 9.52
CA ARG A 143 -6.45 1.27 10.26
C ARG A 143 -7.85 0.67 10.29
N ARG A 144 -8.88 1.47 10.61
CA ARG A 144 -10.29 1.01 10.67
C ARG A 144 -10.69 0.33 9.36
N LEU A 145 -10.42 0.98 8.24
CA LEU A 145 -10.76 0.45 6.92
C LEU A 145 -9.86 -0.74 6.51
N ALA A 146 -8.57 -0.72 6.87
CA ALA A 146 -7.67 -1.85 6.58
C ALA A 146 -8.06 -3.12 7.35
N LEU A 147 -8.60 -2.98 8.57
CA LEU A 147 -9.12 -4.12 9.35
C LEU A 147 -10.35 -4.74 8.67
N ILE A 148 -11.23 -3.94 8.08
CA ILE A 148 -12.36 -4.47 7.28
C ILE A 148 -11.86 -5.28 6.07
N LEU A 149 -10.74 -4.86 5.48
CA LEU A 149 -10.11 -5.59 4.37
C LEU A 149 -9.27 -6.80 4.81
N ALA A 150 -8.96 -6.93 6.10
CA ALA A 150 -8.15 -8.02 6.60
C ALA A 150 -8.90 -9.34 6.46
N GLN A 151 -8.22 -10.35 5.94
CA GLN A 151 -8.80 -11.67 5.74
C GLN A 151 -8.53 -12.62 6.91
N ASN A 152 -7.55 -12.28 7.77
CA ASN A 152 -7.15 -13.09 8.91
C ASN A 152 -6.51 -12.25 10.03
N ASP A 153 -6.48 -12.85 11.23
CA ASP A 153 -5.88 -12.26 12.45
C ASP A 153 -4.40 -11.86 12.27
N HIS A 154 -3.66 -12.54 11.39
CA HIS A 154 -2.27 -12.16 11.11
C HIS A 154 -2.18 -10.79 10.42
N GLN A 155 -3.01 -10.54 9.40
CA GLN A 155 -3.07 -9.26 8.70
C GLN A 155 -3.56 -8.14 9.63
N GLU A 156 -4.56 -8.42 10.47
CA GLU A 156 -5.05 -7.45 11.45
C GLU A 156 -3.93 -6.98 12.39
N LYS A 157 -3.18 -7.92 12.96
CA LYS A 157 -2.01 -7.63 13.82
C LYS A 157 -0.97 -6.78 13.09
N GLN A 158 -0.74 -7.03 11.80
CA GLN A 158 0.19 -6.24 11.00
C GLN A 158 -0.33 -4.82 10.76
N TYR A 159 -1.60 -4.63 10.40
CA TYR A 159 -2.19 -3.30 10.17
C TYR A 159 -2.28 -2.46 11.44
N ILE A 160 -2.45 -3.10 12.61
CA ILE A 160 -2.37 -2.41 13.90
C ILE A 160 -0.94 -1.92 14.15
N LYS A 161 0.06 -2.78 13.92
CA LYS A 161 1.48 -2.50 14.19
C LYS A 161 2.12 -1.50 13.22
N TYR A 162 1.74 -1.54 11.94
CA TYR A 162 2.38 -0.82 10.84
C TYR A 162 1.37 0.12 10.14
N PRO A 163 1.31 1.41 10.54
CA PRO A 163 0.30 2.33 10.03
C PRO A 163 0.45 2.70 8.56
N LYS A 164 1.68 2.76 8.01
CA LYS A 164 1.87 3.04 6.57
C LYS A 164 1.50 1.82 5.73
N LEU A 165 1.74 0.61 6.22
CA LEU A 165 1.25 -0.63 5.61
C LEU A 165 -0.28 -0.61 5.50
N ALA A 166 -1.01 -0.26 6.56
CA ALA A 166 -2.47 -0.18 6.51
C ALA A 166 -2.97 0.81 5.44
N ALA A 167 -2.37 2.00 5.37
CA ALA A 167 -2.69 2.99 4.34
C ALA A 167 -2.35 2.50 2.91
N ALA A 168 -1.21 1.84 2.75
CA ALA A 168 -0.78 1.30 1.47
C ALA A 168 -1.64 0.12 1.01
N ALA A 169 -2.09 -0.74 1.93
CA ALA A 169 -2.97 -1.86 1.64
C ALA A 169 -4.34 -1.40 1.11
N LEU A 170 -4.90 -0.33 1.68
CA LEU A 170 -6.14 0.29 1.19
C LEU A 170 -5.99 0.84 -0.24
N MET A 171 -4.90 1.55 -0.50
CA MET A 171 -4.64 2.07 -1.85
C MET A 171 -4.37 0.94 -2.83
N ALA A 172 -3.58 -0.06 -2.44
CA ALA A 172 -3.26 -1.19 -3.29
C ALA A 172 -4.51 -2.03 -3.61
N SER A 173 -5.37 -2.32 -2.64
CA SER A 173 -6.58 -3.11 -2.87
C SER A 173 -7.51 -2.46 -3.88
N THR A 174 -7.71 -1.14 -3.76
CA THR A 174 -8.59 -0.38 -4.66
C THR A 174 -8.00 -0.17 -6.06
N GLU A 175 -6.68 -0.10 -6.18
CA GLU A 175 -5.99 -0.04 -7.48
C GLU A 175 -5.98 -1.42 -8.19
N VAL A 176 -5.86 -2.51 -7.44
CA VAL A 176 -5.90 -3.89 -7.97
C VAL A 176 -7.30 -4.25 -8.45
N THR A 177 -8.31 -4.03 -7.61
CA THR A 177 -9.71 -4.33 -7.97
C THR A 177 -10.33 -3.25 -8.86
N ARG A 178 -9.61 -2.14 -9.06
CA ARG A 178 -10.06 -0.96 -9.81
C ARG A 178 -11.39 -0.40 -9.30
N ALA A 179 -11.54 -0.45 -7.97
CA ALA A 179 -12.69 0.10 -7.26
C ALA A 179 -12.63 1.62 -7.05
N CYS A 180 -11.55 2.29 -7.45
CA CYS A 180 -11.43 3.75 -7.36
C CYS A 180 -12.27 4.47 -8.43
N GLN A 181 -12.78 5.67 -8.10
CA GLN A 181 -13.47 6.57 -9.04
C GLN A 181 -12.74 6.79 -10.38
N ARG A 182 -11.40 6.79 -10.39
CA ARG A 182 -10.61 6.99 -11.62
C ARG A 182 -10.85 5.88 -12.67
N TYR A 183 -11.30 4.72 -12.24
CA TYR A 183 -11.61 3.60 -13.11
C TYR A 183 -13.10 3.45 -13.40
N ALA A 184 -13.95 4.10 -12.61
CA ALA A 184 -15.39 4.08 -12.78
C ALA A 184 -15.79 4.90 -14.00
N VAL A 185 -16.63 4.30 -14.85
CA VAL A 185 -17.28 4.98 -15.96
C VAL A 185 -18.79 4.84 -15.72
N PRO A 186 -19.52 5.95 -15.55
CA PRO A 186 -20.96 5.90 -15.36
C PRO A 186 -21.64 5.43 -16.66
N GLU A 187 -22.68 4.60 -16.54
CA GLU A 187 -23.46 4.13 -17.69
C GLU A 187 -24.64 5.06 -18.00
N SER A 188 -25.11 5.78 -16.98
CA SER A 188 -26.30 6.63 -17.08
C SER A 188 -26.03 8.03 -16.52
N ILE A 189 -26.85 8.98 -16.96
CA ILE A 189 -26.77 10.38 -16.51
C ILE A 189 -27.09 10.48 -15.02
N GLU A 190 -28.01 9.63 -14.53
CA GLU A 190 -28.34 9.55 -13.11
C GLU A 190 -27.14 9.08 -12.28
N GLU A 191 -26.43 8.05 -12.76
CA GLU A 191 -25.22 7.55 -12.10
C GLU A 191 -24.09 8.59 -12.12
N GLU A 192 -23.92 9.30 -13.23
CA GLU A 192 -22.97 10.40 -13.35
C GLU A 192 -23.27 11.51 -12.33
N PHE A 193 -24.53 11.93 -12.22
CA PHE A 193 -24.97 12.93 -11.26
C PHE A 193 -24.71 12.49 -9.81
N LEU A 194 -25.01 11.24 -9.48
CA LEU A 194 -24.78 10.70 -8.14
C LEU A 194 -23.29 10.58 -7.81
N ALA A 195 -22.47 10.11 -8.75
CA ALA A 195 -21.02 10.02 -8.59
C ALA A 195 -20.39 11.42 -8.41
N ALA A 196 -20.82 12.40 -9.19
CA ALA A 196 -20.39 13.79 -9.07
C ALA A 196 -20.82 14.42 -7.72
N SER A 197 -22.02 14.08 -7.24
CA SER A 197 -22.51 14.53 -5.94
C SER A 197 -21.64 14.02 -4.79
N VAL A 198 -21.22 12.75 -4.84
CA VAL A 198 -20.28 12.18 -3.85
C VAL A 198 -18.90 12.82 -3.96
N ASP A 199 -18.38 13.07 -5.16
CA ASP A 199 -17.10 13.75 -5.31
C ASP A 199 -17.15 15.17 -4.71
N LYS A 200 -18.25 15.92 -4.93
CA LYS A 200 -18.47 17.22 -4.27
C LYS A 200 -18.40 17.11 -2.75
N VAL A 201 -19.04 16.09 -2.15
CA VAL A 201 -18.97 15.83 -0.70
C VAL A 201 -17.53 15.54 -0.25
N ASN A 202 -16.77 14.79 -1.03
CA ASN A 202 -15.36 14.55 -0.71
C ASN A 202 -14.53 15.85 -0.79
N LYS A 203 -14.76 16.70 -1.80
CA LYS A 203 -14.08 18.00 -1.92
C LYS A 203 -14.41 18.95 -0.77
N MET A 204 -15.62 18.91 -0.21
CA MET A 204 -15.96 19.69 0.99
C MET A 204 -15.09 19.33 2.20
N ARG A 205 -14.55 18.10 2.29
CA ARG A 205 -13.59 17.71 3.34
C ARG A 205 -12.20 18.31 3.14
N GLY A 206 -11.90 18.68 1.89
CA GLY A 206 -10.66 19.33 1.46
C GLY A 206 -10.63 20.83 1.74
N THR A 207 -11.75 21.40 2.18
CA THR A 207 -11.84 22.74 2.75
C THR A 207 -11.93 22.65 4.27
N THR A 208 -11.39 23.63 4.99
CA THR A 208 -11.68 23.82 6.42
C THR A 208 -13.11 24.32 6.59
N ALA A 209 -13.65 24.26 7.81
CA ALA A 209 -14.95 24.87 8.13
C ALA A 209 -14.99 26.38 7.84
N SER A 210 -13.82 27.04 7.83
CA SER A 210 -13.65 28.45 7.47
C SER A 210 -13.54 28.71 5.97
N GLY A 211 -13.67 27.69 5.10
CA GLY A 211 -13.58 27.83 3.65
C GLY A 211 -12.16 27.87 3.07
N VAL A 212 -11.12 27.70 3.90
CA VAL A 212 -9.73 27.67 3.44
C VAL A 212 -9.40 26.29 2.86
N TYR A 213 -8.86 26.26 1.64
CA TYR A 213 -8.43 25.01 1.01
C TYR A 213 -7.22 24.40 1.72
N LYS A 214 -7.28 23.08 1.94
CA LYS A 214 -6.17 22.30 2.46
C LYS A 214 -5.17 21.97 1.35
N SER A 215 -3.94 21.64 1.75
CA SER A 215 -2.86 21.22 0.84
C SER A 215 -3.14 19.88 0.12
N SER A 216 -4.20 19.15 0.51
CA SER A 216 -4.64 17.92 -0.13
C SER A 216 -5.28 18.14 -1.50
N CYS A 217 -5.90 19.29 -1.75
CA CYS A 217 -6.63 19.61 -2.99
C CYS A 217 -5.81 20.39 -4.04
N VAL A 218 -4.49 20.41 -3.92
CA VAL A 218 -3.63 21.20 -4.82
C VAL A 218 -3.46 20.51 -6.18
N GLU A 219 -3.88 21.17 -7.25
CA GLU A 219 -3.78 20.69 -8.64
C GLU A 219 -2.45 21.00 -9.32
N GLY A 220 -1.67 21.95 -8.79
CA GLY A 220 -0.36 22.33 -9.32
C GLY A 220 0.45 23.15 -8.32
N ASN A 221 1.77 22.95 -8.30
CA ASN A 221 2.72 23.73 -7.49
C ASN A 221 3.44 24.80 -8.31
N ALA A 222 3.32 24.76 -9.63
CA ALA A 222 3.91 25.71 -10.56
C ALA A 222 2.90 26.05 -11.68
N LYS A 223 3.15 27.17 -12.36
CA LYS A 223 2.33 27.61 -13.50
C LYS A 223 2.26 26.49 -14.56
N GLY A 224 1.08 26.30 -15.14
CA GLY A 224 0.82 25.28 -16.18
C GLY A 224 0.51 23.87 -15.66
N GLN A 225 0.82 23.54 -14.39
CA GLN A 225 0.60 22.18 -13.87
C GLN A 225 -0.88 21.81 -13.69
N ALA A 226 -1.74 22.79 -13.40
CA ALA A 226 -3.19 22.54 -13.28
C ALA A 226 -3.79 22.06 -14.61
N GLU A 227 -3.39 22.68 -15.73
CA GLU A 227 -3.84 22.26 -17.06
C GLU A 227 -3.29 20.87 -17.42
N GLN A 228 -2.05 20.58 -17.05
CA GLN A 228 -1.48 19.23 -17.21
C GLN A 228 -2.22 18.18 -16.37
N ALA A 229 -2.66 18.53 -15.16
CA ALA A 229 -3.48 17.67 -14.31
C ALA A 229 -4.83 17.38 -14.97
N ARG A 230 -5.48 18.41 -15.54
CA ARG A 230 -6.74 18.30 -16.30
C ARG A 230 -6.59 17.37 -17.51
N VAL A 231 -5.59 17.63 -18.38
CA VAL A 231 -5.33 16.81 -19.58
C VAL A 231 -5.05 15.36 -19.19
N ALA A 232 -4.26 15.13 -18.14
CA ALA A 232 -3.96 13.79 -17.69
C ALA A 232 -5.18 13.06 -17.09
N ALA A 233 -6.09 13.77 -16.40
CA ALA A 233 -7.33 13.20 -15.90
C ALA A 233 -8.26 12.78 -17.06
N LEU A 234 -8.41 13.63 -18.08
CA LEU A 234 -9.19 13.31 -19.28
C LEU A 234 -8.61 12.11 -20.04
N ALA A 235 -7.28 12.04 -20.16
CA ALA A 235 -6.63 10.89 -20.78
C ALA A 235 -6.88 9.59 -20.01
N VAL A 236 -6.98 9.64 -18.69
CA VAL A 236 -7.33 8.46 -17.88
C VAL A 236 -8.81 8.10 -18.03
N ALA A 237 -9.72 9.08 -18.02
CA ALA A 237 -11.16 8.84 -18.24
C ALA A 237 -11.43 8.18 -19.61
N PHE A 238 -10.71 8.62 -20.64
CA PHE A 238 -10.77 7.98 -21.94
C PHE A 238 -10.29 6.52 -21.88
N ARG A 239 -9.17 6.24 -21.22
CA ARG A 239 -8.66 4.87 -21.05
C ARG A 239 -9.57 3.99 -20.21
N SER A 240 -10.25 4.54 -19.20
CA SER A 240 -11.20 3.75 -18.40
C SER A 240 -12.41 3.28 -19.21
N ALA A 241 -12.81 4.05 -20.23
CA ALA A 241 -13.87 3.66 -21.17
C ALA A 241 -13.42 2.66 -22.25
N GLN A 242 -12.11 2.45 -22.46
CA GLN A 242 -11.56 1.56 -23.49
C GLN A 242 -11.30 0.12 -23.02
N LYS A 243 -11.81 -0.25 -21.84
CA LYS A 243 -11.59 -1.58 -21.27
C LYS A 243 -12.46 -2.63 -21.97
N SER A 244 -12.08 -3.90 -21.86
CA SER A 244 -12.93 -4.99 -22.35
C SER A 244 -14.22 -5.09 -21.53
N ALA A 245 -15.30 -5.58 -22.13
CA ALA A 245 -16.59 -5.76 -21.45
C ALA A 245 -16.47 -6.62 -20.18
N SER A 246 -15.63 -7.66 -20.21
CA SER A 246 -15.37 -8.52 -19.04
C SER A 246 -14.69 -7.77 -17.89
N GLN A 247 -13.72 -6.90 -18.19
CA GLN A 247 -13.07 -6.07 -17.18
C GLN A 247 -14.07 -5.06 -16.62
N PHE A 248 -14.84 -4.42 -17.49
CA PHE A 248 -15.84 -3.44 -17.09
C PHE A 248 -16.89 -4.03 -16.13
N ALA A 249 -17.44 -5.21 -16.44
CA ALA A 249 -18.39 -5.90 -15.56
C ALA A 249 -17.77 -6.31 -14.21
N ALA A 250 -16.52 -6.80 -14.21
CA ALA A 250 -15.82 -7.16 -12.97
C ALA A 250 -15.57 -5.94 -12.08
N GLU A 251 -15.24 -4.79 -12.68
CA GLU A 251 -15.00 -3.54 -11.98
C GLU A 251 -16.27 -2.98 -11.35
N ARG A 252 -17.41 -3.01 -12.05
CA ARG A 252 -18.71 -2.61 -11.51
C ARG A 252 -19.03 -3.38 -10.23
N TYR A 253 -18.87 -4.70 -10.26
CA TYR A 253 -19.07 -5.53 -9.07
C TYR A 253 -18.09 -5.21 -7.94
N ALA A 254 -16.81 -5.01 -8.28
CA ALA A 254 -15.79 -4.64 -7.30
C ALA A 254 -16.08 -3.27 -6.66
N GLN A 255 -16.59 -2.30 -7.42
CA GLN A 255 -16.97 -0.98 -6.96
C GLN A 255 -18.18 -1.03 -6.04
N SER A 256 -19.23 -1.80 -6.39
CA SER A 256 -20.38 -2.03 -5.50
C SER A 256 -19.95 -2.67 -4.19
N LYS A 257 -19.13 -3.74 -4.26
CA LYS A 257 -18.59 -4.41 -3.07
C LYS A 257 -17.77 -3.44 -2.21
N TYR A 258 -16.90 -2.66 -2.82
CA TYR A 258 -16.09 -1.64 -2.14
C TYR A 258 -16.95 -0.63 -1.38
N GLY A 259 -17.99 -0.09 -2.03
CA GLY A 259 -18.92 0.84 -1.38
C GLY A 259 -19.67 0.23 -0.22
N ARG A 260 -20.12 -1.03 -0.38
CA ARG A 260 -20.83 -1.77 0.65
C ARG A 260 -19.96 -2.06 1.87
N ASP A 261 -18.84 -2.73 1.66
CA ASP A 261 -18.02 -3.26 2.74
C ASP A 261 -17.38 -2.14 3.58
N LEU A 262 -17.01 -1.01 2.95
CA LEU A 262 -16.23 0.03 3.63
C LEU A 262 -17.06 1.25 4.07
N PHE A 263 -18.19 1.52 3.41
CA PHE A 263 -18.91 2.79 3.60
C PHE A 263 -20.42 2.65 3.79
N SER A 264 -21.02 1.49 3.53
CA SER A 264 -22.45 1.31 3.78
C SER A 264 -22.65 0.84 5.22
N SER A 265 -23.60 1.48 5.90
CA SER A 265 -24.00 1.14 7.26
C SER A 265 -25.49 0.78 7.36
N THR A 266 -26.23 1.00 6.28
CA THR A 266 -27.67 0.77 6.20
C THR A 266 -28.05 0.06 4.89
N HIS A 267 -29.15 -0.69 4.91
CA HIS A 267 -29.67 -1.36 3.71
C HIS A 267 -29.98 -0.39 2.56
N PHE A 268 -30.38 0.84 2.88
CA PHE A 268 -30.58 1.88 1.89
C PHE A 268 -29.27 2.21 1.15
N GLU A 269 -28.18 2.45 1.88
CA GLU A 269 -26.87 2.73 1.29
C GLU A 269 -26.29 1.55 0.50
N GLU A 270 -26.55 0.32 0.96
CA GLU A 270 -26.21 -0.90 0.21
C GLU A 270 -26.97 -0.99 -1.11
N GLY A 271 -28.27 -0.65 -1.11
CA GLY A 271 -29.08 -0.57 -2.32
C GLY A 271 -28.49 0.39 -3.36
N TYR A 272 -28.13 1.61 -2.94
CA TYR A 272 -27.48 2.58 -3.82
C TYR A 272 -26.10 2.11 -4.31
N ALA A 273 -25.31 1.44 -3.48
CA ALA A 273 -24.00 0.92 -3.89
C ALA A 273 -24.11 -0.21 -4.92
N ASN A 274 -25.16 -1.04 -4.84
CA ASN A 274 -25.42 -2.09 -5.82
C ASN A 274 -25.98 -1.54 -7.14
N THR A 275 -26.88 -0.55 -7.09
CA THR A 275 -27.49 0.04 -8.28
C THR A 275 -26.53 0.97 -9.03
N TYR A 276 -25.75 1.78 -8.29
CA TYR A 276 -24.87 2.82 -8.83
C TYR A 276 -23.41 2.63 -8.37
N PRO A 277 -22.67 1.66 -8.92
CA PRO A 277 -21.28 1.40 -8.55
C PRO A 277 -20.32 2.55 -8.84
N ALA A 278 -20.55 3.42 -9.83
CA ALA A 278 -19.67 4.58 -10.03
C ALA A 278 -19.78 5.56 -8.84
N MET A 279 -20.97 5.69 -8.24
CA MET A 279 -21.16 6.42 -6.98
C MET A 279 -20.45 5.71 -5.82
N ALA A 280 -20.53 4.38 -5.75
CA ALA A 280 -19.81 3.60 -4.75
C ALA A 280 -18.27 3.79 -4.85
N ALA A 281 -17.74 3.80 -6.07
CA ALA A 281 -16.33 4.04 -6.38
C ALA A 281 -15.85 5.46 -6.05
N ALA A 282 -16.77 6.43 -6.06
CA ALA A 282 -16.52 7.81 -5.68
C ALA A 282 -16.39 7.98 -4.15
N LYS A 283 -16.94 7.07 -3.33
CA LYS A 283 -16.75 7.13 -1.88
C LYS A 283 -15.28 6.94 -1.52
N ARG A 284 -14.76 7.78 -0.62
CA ARG A 284 -13.37 7.73 -0.16
C ARG A 284 -13.29 7.87 1.35
N ALA A 285 -12.21 7.32 1.91
CA ALA A 285 -11.87 7.51 3.31
C ALA A 285 -11.68 9.00 3.63
N SER A 286 -12.10 9.41 4.82
CA SER A 286 -11.90 10.79 5.30
C SER A 286 -10.42 11.18 5.38
N SER A 287 -9.51 10.20 5.51
CA SER A 287 -8.06 10.36 5.58
C SER A 287 -7.42 10.95 4.32
N TYR A 288 -8.07 10.87 3.14
CA TYR A 288 -7.55 11.44 1.89
C TYR A 288 -7.66 12.96 1.86
N GLY A 289 -8.73 13.51 2.44
CA GLY A 289 -9.01 14.95 2.44
C GLY A 289 -9.50 15.50 1.09
N TYR A 290 -9.96 14.64 0.18
CA TYR A 290 -10.65 14.96 -1.09
C TYR A 290 -11.27 13.70 -1.72
#